data_AF-A0AAW1TDF0-F1
#
_entry.id   AF-A0AAW1TDF0-F1
#
_cell.length_a   1.000
_cell.length_b   1.000
_cell.length_c   1.000
_cell.angle_alpha   90.00
_cell.angle_beta   90.00
_cell.angle_gamma   90.00
#
_symmetry.space_group_name_H-M   'P 1'
#
loop_
_entity.id
_entity.type
_entity.pdbx_description
1 polymer ?
#
loop_
_entity_poly.entity_id
_entity_poly.type
_entity_poly.pdbx_seq_one_letter_code
_entity_poly.pdbx_strand_id
1 'polypeptide(L)'
;MSLAGALRSGSKDVVSRVAEHLSPAVAKFAPVIAERGEGSYVWTTDGQKHLDMSGGIGVTSTGHCHPRVVKAIQDQAAKFIHAQQNVFTASIPQVELLDKLREICPDQLTRF
;
A
#
# COMPACT_ATOMS: atom_id res chain seq x y z
N MET A 1 -11.67 9.69 -27.08
CA MET A 1 -12.80 9.47 -26.15
C MET A 1 -12.33 9.83 -24.75
N SER A 2 -12.95 10.81 -24.09
CA SER A 2 -12.52 11.25 -22.76
C SER A 2 -12.82 10.18 -21.70
N LEU A 3 -11.79 9.72 -20.97
CA LEU A 3 -11.93 8.79 -19.83
C LEU A 3 -12.89 9.30 -18.74
N ALA A 4 -13.19 10.61 -18.71
CA ALA A 4 -14.13 11.20 -17.75
C ALA A 4 -15.59 10.80 -17.98
N GLY A 5 -15.93 10.23 -19.14
CA GLY A 5 -17.30 9.81 -19.48
C GLY A 5 -17.81 8.60 -18.70
N ALA A 6 -16.91 7.76 -18.17
CA ALA A 6 -17.24 6.44 -17.60
C ALA A 6 -17.40 6.41 -16.07
N LEU A 7 -17.13 7.52 -15.37
CA LEU A 7 -17.23 7.57 -13.90
C LEU A 7 -18.66 7.86 -13.45
N ARG A 8 -19.10 7.20 -12.36
CA ARG A 8 -20.38 7.55 -11.72
C ARG A 8 -20.27 8.94 -11.07
N SER A 9 -21.41 9.58 -10.80
CA SER A 9 -21.46 10.93 -10.23
C SER A 9 -20.67 11.09 -8.93
N GLY A 10 -20.70 10.08 -8.05
CA GLY A 10 -19.93 10.08 -6.80
C GLY A 10 -18.41 10.07 -7.01
N SER A 11 -17.90 9.31 -7.98
CA SER A 11 -16.47 9.27 -8.28
C SER A 11 -15.97 10.55 -8.96
N LYS A 12 -16.83 11.25 -9.72
CA LYS A 12 -16.50 12.56 -10.31
C LYS A 12 -16.29 13.65 -9.25
N ASP A 13 -17.14 13.68 -8.21
CA ASP A 13 -17.01 14.60 -7.08
C ASP A 13 -15.67 14.43 -6.36
N VAL A 14 -15.32 13.17 -6.04
CA VAL A 14 -14.05 12.86 -5.36
C VAL A 14 -12.83 13.28 -6.18
N VAL A 15 -12.85 13.04 -7.50
CA VAL A 15 -11.75 13.46 -8.38
C VAL A 15 -11.62 15.00 -8.43
N SER A 16 -12.74 15.74 -8.46
CA SER A 16 -12.71 17.22 -8.43
C SER A 16 -12.06 17.73 -7.15
N ARG A 17 -12.50 17.20 -5.99
CA ARG A 17 -11.96 17.58 -4.68
C ARG A 17 -10.46 17.30 -4.56
N VAL A 18 -9.98 16.20 -5.14
CA VAL A 18 -8.53 15.93 -5.21
C VAL A 18 -7.83 16.99 -6.06
N ALA A 19 -8.37 17.36 -7.23
CA ALA A 19 -7.76 18.36 -8.10
C ALA A 19 -7.74 19.78 -7.49
N GLU A 20 -8.74 20.13 -6.68
CA GLU A 20 -8.83 21.42 -5.99
C GLU A 20 -7.81 21.58 -4.85
N HIS A 21 -7.47 20.48 -4.18
CA HIS A 21 -6.66 20.52 -2.95
C HIS A 21 -5.26 19.93 -3.09
N LEU A 22 -5.01 19.09 -4.11
CA LEU A 22 -3.71 18.46 -4.32
C LEU A 22 -2.91 19.23 -5.37
N SER A 23 -1.61 19.40 -5.11
CA SER A 23 -0.70 19.98 -6.11
C SER A 23 -0.77 19.22 -7.44
N PRO A 24 -0.85 19.92 -8.59
CA PRO A 24 -0.89 19.29 -9.90
C PRO A 24 0.40 18.52 -10.25
N ALA A 25 1.48 18.71 -9.48
CA ALA A 25 2.71 17.93 -9.62
C ALA A 25 2.53 16.43 -9.31
N VAL A 26 1.51 16.06 -8.55
CA VAL A 26 1.21 14.66 -8.24
C VAL A 26 0.29 14.08 -9.31
N ALA A 27 0.87 13.66 -10.44
CA ALA A 27 0.14 13.15 -11.59
C ALA A 27 -0.76 11.94 -11.24
N LYS A 28 -1.87 11.79 -11.98
CA LYS A 28 -2.81 10.66 -11.88
C LYS A 28 -2.95 10.02 -13.24
N PHE A 29 -2.67 8.72 -13.33
CA PHE A 29 -2.70 7.98 -14.61
C PHE A 29 -4.10 7.49 -14.99
N ALA A 30 -4.98 7.30 -14.01
CA ALA A 30 -6.36 6.89 -14.22
C ALA A 30 -7.27 7.63 -13.23
N PRO A 31 -8.46 8.10 -13.67
CA PRO A 31 -9.38 8.82 -12.81
C PRO A 31 -10.29 7.83 -12.04
N VAL A 32 -9.72 6.77 -11.46
CA VAL A 32 -10.45 5.73 -10.71
C VAL A 32 -10.21 5.90 -9.21
N ILE A 33 -11.24 5.67 -8.41
CA ILE A 33 -11.15 5.70 -6.95
C ILE A 33 -11.15 4.27 -6.44
N ALA A 34 -10.05 3.84 -5.83
CA ALA A 34 -9.94 2.52 -5.22
C ALA A 34 -10.74 2.47 -3.91
N GLU A 35 -11.42 1.36 -3.68
CA GLU A 35 -12.25 1.10 -2.49
C GLU A 35 -11.71 -0.07 -1.66
N ARG A 36 -11.37 -1.18 -2.33
CA ARG A 36 -10.91 -2.41 -1.68
C ARG A 36 -9.84 -3.10 -2.52
N GLY A 37 -8.88 -3.76 -1.88
CA GLY A 37 -7.91 -4.63 -2.53
C GLY A 37 -7.91 -6.04 -1.93
N GLU A 38 -7.70 -7.06 -2.76
CA GLU A 38 -7.52 -8.44 -2.32
C GLU A 38 -6.71 -9.22 -3.38
N GLY A 39 -5.60 -9.82 -2.96
CA GLY A 39 -4.71 -10.53 -3.89
C GLY A 39 -4.23 -9.59 -5.00
N SER A 40 -4.36 -10.00 -6.25
CA SER A 40 -4.00 -9.18 -7.41
C SER A 40 -5.13 -8.28 -7.92
N TYR A 41 -6.21 -8.07 -7.16
CA TYR A 41 -7.38 -7.31 -7.60
C TYR A 41 -7.64 -6.07 -6.75
N VAL A 42 -8.15 -5.03 -7.41
CA VAL A 42 -8.65 -3.79 -6.80
C VAL A 42 -10.08 -3.56 -7.25
N TRP A 43 -10.96 -3.23 -6.30
CA TRP A 43 -12.34 -2.81 -6.54
C TRP A 43 -12.42 -1.30 -6.43
N THR A 44 -13.12 -0.67 -7.36
CA THR A 44 -13.39 0.77 -7.34
C THR A 44 -14.73 1.07 -6.69
N THR A 45 -14.90 2.30 -6.21
CA THR A 45 -16.18 2.81 -5.66
C THR A 45 -17.33 2.79 -6.66
N ASP A 46 -17.04 2.65 -7.96
CA ASP A 46 -18.03 2.49 -9.03
C ASP A 46 -18.48 1.03 -9.23
N GLY A 47 -17.96 0.11 -8.42
CA GLY A 47 -18.25 -1.33 -8.43
C GLY A 47 -17.44 -2.13 -9.45
N GLN A 48 -16.39 -1.55 -10.04
CA GLN A 48 -15.56 -2.26 -11.02
C GLN A 48 -14.42 -3.02 -10.34
N LYS A 49 -14.21 -4.28 -10.75
CA LYS A 49 -13.06 -5.09 -10.33
C LYS A 49 -11.98 -5.03 -11.41
N HIS A 50 -10.79 -4.58 -11.03
CA HIS A 50 -9.62 -4.44 -11.90
C HIS A 50 -8.53 -5.41 -11.47
N LEU A 51 -7.88 -6.05 -12.44
CA LEU A 51 -6.63 -6.78 -12.21
C LEU A 51 -5.49 -5.75 -12.09
N ASP A 52 -4.80 -5.74 -10.95
CA ASP A 52 -3.68 -4.83 -10.70
C ASP A 52 -2.39 -5.39 -11.30
N MET A 53 -2.05 -4.89 -12.48
CA MET A 53 -0.78 -5.19 -13.15
C MET A 53 0.34 -4.18 -12.81
N SER A 54 0.05 -3.19 -11.96
CA SER A 54 1.06 -2.22 -11.49
C SER A 54 1.81 -2.72 -10.27
N GLY A 55 1.17 -3.58 -9.46
CA GLY A 55 1.68 -4.04 -8.17
C GLY A 55 2.02 -2.88 -7.22
N GLY A 56 1.37 -1.73 -7.37
CA GLY A 56 1.71 -0.52 -6.61
C GLY A 56 3.16 -0.06 -6.82
N ILE A 57 3.69 -0.17 -8.05
CA ILE A 57 5.12 0.07 -8.35
C ILE A 57 5.98 -0.96 -7.59
N GLY A 58 5.63 -2.24 -7.70
CA GLY A 58 6.37 -3.36 -7.12
C GLY A 58 6.20 -3.57 -5.60
N VAL A 59 5.37 -2.77 -4.93
CA VAL A 59 5.16 -2.81 -3.47
C VAL A 59 4.28 -3.98 -3.04
N THR A 60 3.18 -4.25 -3.74
CA THR A 60 2.16 -5.23 -3.34
C THR A 60 2.44 -6.63 -3.89
N SER A 61 3.70 -7.07 -3.87
CA SER A 61 4.13 -8.37 -4.42
C SER A 61 3.48 -9.59 -3.75
N THR A 62 3.07 -9.46 -2.49
CA THR A 62 2.30 -10.49 -1.75
C THR A 62 0.78 -10.38 -1.96
N GLY A 63 0.33 -9.43 -2.79
CA GLY A 63 -1.07 -9.10 -3.02
C GLY A 63 -1.61 -8.10 -2.00
N HIS A 64 -2.66 -7.40 -2.40
CA HIS A 64 -3.42 -6.49 -1.54
C HIS A 64 -4.03 -7.25 -0.36
N CYS A 65 -3.91 -6.68 0.84
CA CYS A 65 -4.53 -7.17 2.07
C CYS A 65 -4.26 -8.65 2.37
N HIS A 66 -3.04 -9.14 2.10
CA HIS A 66 -2.67 -10.53 2.41
C HIS A 66 -2.97 -10.84 3.90
N PRO A 67 -3.73 -11.90 4.23
CA PRO A 67 -4.30 -12.10 5.57
C PRO A 67 -3.25 -12.20 6.68
N ARG A 68 -2.08 -12.81 6.39
CA ARG A 68 -0.95 -12.84 7.34
C ARG A 68 -0.38 -11.45 7.65
N VAL A 69 -0.31 -10.57 6.65
CA VAL A 69 0.24 -9.22 6.80
C VAL A 69 -0.74 -8.34 7.58
N VAL A 70 -2.02 -8.38 7.21
CA VAL A 70 -3.09 -7.65 7.91
C VAL A 70 -3.12 -8.01 9.39
N LYS A 71 -3.10 -9.32 9.71
CA LYS A 71 -3.07 -9.77 11.10
C LYS A 71 -1.83 -9.27 11.85
N ALA A 72 -0.64 -9.39 11.26
CA ALA A 72 0.60 -8.93 11.90
C ALA A 72 0.57 -7.42 12.20
N ILE A 73 0.04 -6.61 11.28
CA ILE A 73 -0.15 -5.17 11.48
C ILE A 73 -1.12 -4.92 12.65
N GLN A 74 -2.28 -5.57 12.67
CA GLN A 74 -3.28 -5.42 13.72
C GLN A 74 -2.73 -5.79 15.11
N ASP A 75 -2.06 -6.95 15.21
CA ASP A 75 -1.46 -7.43 16.45
C ASP A 75 -0.38 -6.46 16.97
N GLN A 76 0.45 -5.91 16.07
CA GLN A 76 1.53 -4.99 16.46
C GLN A 76 1.00 -3.60 16.81
N ALA A 77 0.03 -3.08 16.06
CA ALA A 77 -0.57 -1.78 16.31
C ALA A 77 -1.25 -1.69 17.69
N ALA A 78 -1.74 -2.82 18.21
CA ALA A 78 -2.28 -2.92 19.58
C ALA A 78 -1.20 -2.82 20.69
N LYS A 79 0.09 -2.97 20.35
CA LYS A 79 1.21 -2.84 21.29
C LYS A 79 1.82 -1.43 21.21
N PHE A 80 2.22 -1.02 20.00
CA PHE A 80 2.70 0.32 19.69
C PHE A 80 2.80 0.50 18.17
N ILE A 81 2.59 1.74 17.72
CA ILE A 81 2.75 2.15 16.31
C ILE A 81 4.22 2.46 15.99
N HIS A 82 4.95 3.05 16.94
CA HIS A 82 6.32 3.50 16.73
C HIS A 82 7.16 3.32 18.00
N ALA A 83 8.33 2.71 17.85
CA ALA A 83 9.38 2.66 18.85
C ALA A 83 10.65 3.24 18.20
N GLN A 84 11.04 4.44 18.60
CA GLN A 84 12.14 5.17 17.96
C GLN A 84 13.49 4.48 18.25
N GLN A 85 14.21 4.10 17.21
CA GLN A 85 15.45 3.32 17.33
C GLN A 85 16.57 4.03 18.11
N ASN A 86 16.62 5.37 18.12
CA ASN A 86 17.64 6.09 18.91
C ASN A 86 17.25 6.28 20.40
N VAL A 87 16.02 5.93 20.79
CA VAL A 87 15.58 5.94 22.21
C VAL A 87 15.51 4.51 22.75
N PHE A 88 14.98 3.58 21.96
CA PHE A 88 14.86 2.17 22.31
C PHE A 88 15.80 1.34 21.44
N THR A 89 16.59 0.46 22.06
CA THR A 89 17.60 -0.33 21.34
C THR A 89 17.02 -1.15 20.18
N ALA A 90 15.88 -1.82 20.40
CA ALA A 90 15.21 -2.61 19.37
C ALA A 90 13.76 -2.94 19.76
N SER A 91 12.99 -3.41 18.78
CA SER A 91 11.78 -4.19 19.01
C SER A 91 12.01 -5.66 18.62
N ILE A 92 11.30 -6.60 19.24
CA ILE A 92 11.44 -8.02 18.89
C ILE A 92 11.18 -8.29 17.39
N PRO A 93 10.13 -7.72 16.74
CA PRO A 93 9.93 -7.90 15.30
C PRO A 93 11.08 -7.38 14.43
N GLN A 94 11.80 -6.35 14.89
CA GLN A 94 12.98 -5.84 14.18
C GLN A 94 14.12 -6.87 14.23
N VAL A 95 14.36 -7.50 15.38
CA VAL A 95 15.41 -8.53 15.52
C VAL A 95 15.10 -9.72 14.61
N GLU A 96 13.85 -10.21 14.65
CA GLU A 96 13.41 -11.32 13.78
C GLU A 96 13.54 -10.97 12.28
N LEU A 97 13.26 -9.73 11.90
CA LEU A 97 13.48 -9.25 10.54
C LEU A 97 14.96 -9.27 10.15
N LEU A 98 15.86 -8.81 11.02
CA LEU A 98 17.29 -8.80 10.77
C LEU A 98 17.86 -10.21 10.59
N ASP A 99 17.44 -11.15 11.45
CA ASP A 99 17.82 -12.55 11.32
C ASP A 99 17.34 -13.13 9.99
N LYS A 100 16.09 -12.84 9.61
CA LYS A 100 15.53 -13.34 8.35
C LYS A 100 16.20 -12.73 7.11
N LEU A 101 16.54 -11.44 7.15
CA LEU A 101 17.28 -10.78 6.07
C LEU A 101 18.65 -11.41 5.88
N ARG A 102 19.35 -11.77 6.96
CA ARG A 102 20.64 -12.46 6.88
C ARG A 102 20.56 -13.83 6.20
N GLU A 103 19.44 -14.54 6.32
CA GLU A 103 19.23 -15.82 5.62
C GLU A 103 18.96 -15.66 4.12
N ILE A 104 18.36 -14.53 3.71
CA ILE A 104 17.85 -14.33 2.34
C ILE A 104 18.84 -13.53 1.49
N CYS A 105 19.51 -12.54 2.07
CA CYS A 105 20.39 -11.63 1.35
C CYS A 105 21.73 -12.29 1.00
N PRO A 106 22.43 -11.82 -0.05
CA PRO A 106 23.76 -12.29 -0.39
C PRO A 106 24.75 -12.10 0.76
N ASP A 107 25.72 -13.02 0.90
CA ASP A 107 26.71 -13.03 2.00
C ASP A 107 27.50 -11.72 2.14
N GLN A 108 27.65 -10.96 1.05
CA GLN A 108 28.36 -9.69 1.07
C GLN A 108 27.57 -8.59 1.80
N LEU A 109 26.25 -8.73 1.92
CA LEU A 109 25.37 -7.76 2.55
C LEU A 109 25.12 -8.14 4.02
N THR A 110 26.00 -7.63 4.90
CA THR A 110 26.07 -8.07 6.31
C THR A 110 25.40 -7.12 7.31
N ARG A 111 25.00 -5.92 6.87
CA ARG A 111 24.36 -4.86 7.67
C ARG A 111 23.22 -4.24 6.87
N PHE A 112 22.12 -3.92 7.56
CA PHE A 112 20.87 -3.39 7.00
C PHE A 112 20.43 -2.17 7.81
#